data_AF-A0A5F1B885-F1
#
_entry.id   AF-A0A5F1B885-F1
#
_cell.length_a   1.000
_cell.length_b   1.000
_cell.length_c   1.000
_cell.angle_alpha   90.00
_cell.angle_beta   90.00
_cell.angle_gamma   90.00
#
_symmetry.space_group_name_H-M   'P 1'
#
loop_
_entity.id
_entity.type
_entity.pdbx_description
1 polymer ?
#
loop_
_entity_poly.entity_id
_entity_poly.type
_entity_poly.pdbx_seq_one_letter_code
_entity_poly.pdbx_strand_id
1 'polypeptide(L)' 'MVERNAAIRLCGKDGVKEWKKEAVYGKRSYIEGFFSRLKQIFGFSFRNRSEVNREKELLIKCYLLNKFTDIGMAKFEVVS' A
#
# COMPACT_ATOMS: atom_id res chain seq x y z
N MET A 1 11.00 5.82 23.75
CA MET A 1 10.65 7.04 22.99
C MET A 1 11.63 7.16 21.83
N VAL A 2 11.18 6.98 20.60
CA VAL A 2 12.05 7.16 19.42
C VAL A 2 12.37 8.65 19.31
N GLU A 3 13.66 8.99 19.29
CA GLU A 3 14.11 10.37 19.21
C GLU A 3 13.64 11.01 17.89
N ARG A 4 12.98 12.18 17.97
CA ARG A 4 12.27 12.82 16.86
C ARG A 4 13.09 12.94 15.56
N ASN A 5 14.40 13.16 15.68
CA ASN A 5 15.29 13.41 14.55
C ASN A 5 16.25 12.23 14.24
N ALA A 6 15.99 11.04 14.78
CA ALA A 6 16.85 9.87 14.56
C ALA A 6 17.02 9.54 13.07
N ALA A 7 15.92 9.57 12.30
CA ALA A 7 15.92 9.33 10.86
C ALA A 7 16.74 10.37 10.07
N ILE A 8 16.69 11.65 10.47
CA ILE A 8 17.41 12.74 9.79
C ILE A 8 18.93 12.55 9.96
N ARG A 9 19.38 12.14 11.15
CA ARG A 9 20.80 11.90 11.42
C ARG A 9 21.36 10.68 10.70
N LEU A 10 20.58 9.60 10.60
CA LEU A 10 20.96 8.41 9.82
C LEU A 10 21.04 8.74 8.32
N CYS A 11 20.01 9.41 7.79
CA CYS A 11 19.97 9.86 6.40
C CYS A 11 21.15 10.76 6.00
N GLY A 12 21.61 11.62 6.93
CA GLY A 12 22.77 12.48 6.72
C GLY A 12 24.13 11.77 6.80
N LYS A 13 24.23 10.62 7.47
CA LYS A 13 25.47 9.83 7.57
C LYS A 13 25.66 8.87 6.40
N ASP A 14 24.61 8.13 6.07
CA ASP A 14 24.70 6.99 5.14
C ASP A 14 24.23 7.36 3.73
N GLY A 15 23.64 8.55 3.58
CA GLY A 15 22.99 9.00 2.34
C GLY A 15 21.53 8.56 2.25
N VAL A 16 20.72 9.34 1.51
CA VAL A 16 19.26 9.16 1.44
C VAL A 16 18.86 7.80 0.85
N LYS A 17 19.62 7.27 -0.11
CA LYS A 17 19.29 6.02 -0.81
C LYS A 17 19.49 4.81 0.09
N GLU A 18 20.63 4.75 0.76
CA GLU A 18 21.05 3.68 1.66
C GLU A 18 20.14 3.66 2.90
N TRP A 19 19.89 4.84 3.51
CA TRP A 19 18.94 4.95 4.61
C TRP A 19 17.54 4.47 4.24
N LYS A 20 17.04 4.80 3.04
CA LYS A 20 15.72 4.33 2.58
C LYS A 20 15.66 2.80 2.48
N LYS A 21 16.75 2.14 2.07
CA LYS A 21 16.83 0.68 2.00
C LYS A 21 16.82 0.08 3.41
N GLU A 22 17.68 0.56 4.30
CA GLU A 22 17.82 0.04 5.67
C GLU A 22 16.55 0.23 6.51
N ALA A 23 15.93 1.41 6.42
CA ALA A 23 14.70 1.72 7.12
C ALA A 23 13.45 1.06 6.49
N VAL A 24 13.63 0.33 5.37
CA VAL A 24 12.55 -0.20 4.52
C VAL A 24 11.49 0.87 4.25
N TYR A 25 11.98 2.06 3.91
CA TYR A 25 11.18 3.24 3.65
C TYR A 25 10.31 3.00 2.42
N GLY A 26 9.01 3.29 2.53
CA GLY A 26 8.04 3.07 1.46
C GLY A 26 6.99 1.98 1.75
N LYS A 27 7.12 1.21 2.84
CA LYS A 27 6.06 0.27 3.31
C LYS A 27 4.67 0.93 3.34
N ARG A 28 4.61 2.17 3.86
CA ARG A 28 3.38 2.95 3.92
C ARG A 28 2.81 3.22 2.53
N SER A 29 3.64 3.65 1.58
CA SER A 29 3.23 3.94 0.20
C SER A 29 2.63 2.71 -0.50
N TYR A 30 3.18 1.51 -0.25
CA TYR A 30 2.59 0.27 -0.77
C TYR A 30 1.18 0.00 -0.20
N ILE A 31 0.99 0.19 1.11
CA ILE A 31 -0.30 0.02 1.77
C ILE A 31 -1.31 1.08 1.29
N GLU A 32 -0.89 2.34 1.16
CA GLU A 32 -1.72 3.42 0.64
C GLU A 32 -2.15 3.15 -0.81
N GLY A 33 -1.23 2.67 -1.65
CA GLY A 33 -1.52 2.24 -3.01
C GLY A 33 -2.52 1.07 -3.06
N PHE A 34 -2.37 0.08 -2.18
CA PHE A 34 -3.32 -1.02 -2.06
C PHE A 34 -4.74 -0.53 -1.71
N PHE A 35 -4.89 0.30 -0.68
CA PHE A 35 -6.19 0.83 -0.28
C PHE A 35 -6.80 1.78 -1.32
N SER A 36 -5.97 2.56 -2.02
CA SER A 36 -6.43 3.39 -3.14
C SER A 36 -7.09 2.52 -4.21
N ARG A 37 -6.42 1.45 -4.67
CA ARG A 37 -6.96 0.50 -5.66
C ARG A 37 -8.22 -0.18 -5.17
N LEU A 38 -8.23 -0.65 -3.93
CA LEU A 38 -9.38 -1.33 -3.32
C LEU A 38 -10.64 -0.46 -3.38
N LYS A 39 -10.52 0.82 -2.98
CA LYS A 39 -11.65 1.76 -2.95
C LYS A 39 -12.07 2.23 -4.34
N GLN A 40 -11.13 2.41 -5.26
CA GLN A 40 -11.44 2.77 -6.65
C GLN A 40 -12.22 1.67 -7.37
N ILE A 41 -11.86 0.40 -7.15
CA ILE A 41 -12.48 -0.74 -7.85
C ILE A 41 -13.81 -1.14 -7.22
N PHE A 42 -13.89 -1.21 -5.89
CA PHE A 42 -15.05 -1.76 -5.18
C PHE A 42 -15.94 -0.71 -4.51
N GLY A 43 -15.55 0.57 -4.55
CA GLY A 43 -16.23 1.67 -3.89
C GLY A 43 -15.92 1.81 -2.39
N PHE A 44 -16.60 2.76 -1.75
CA PHE A 44 -16.38 3.13 -0.35
C PHE A 44 -17.33 2.44 0.64
N SER A 45 -18.25 1.61 0.17
CA SER A 45 -19.26 0.97 1.00
C SER A 45 -19.30 -0.56 0.81
N PHE A 46 -19.80 -1.24 1.85
CA PHE A 46 -20.14 -2.65 1.79
C PHE A 46 -21.65 -2.79 1.56
N ARG A 47 -22.04 -3.83 0.83
CA ARG A 47 -23.47 -4.08 0.55
C ARG A 47 -24.15 -4.85 1.68
N ASN A 48 -23.39 -5.70 2.37
CA ASN A 48 -23.92 -6.53 3.44
C ASN A 48 -24.17 -5.73 4.73
N ARG A 49 -25.29 -6.00 5.41
CA ARG A 49 -25.61 -5.39 6.70
C ARG A 49 -25.00 -6.14 7.90
N SER A 50 -24.90 -7.48 7.79
CA SER A 50 -24.25 -8.32 8.80
C SER A 50 -22.74 -8.12 8.82
N GLU A 51 -22.15 -7.95 10.00
CA GLU A 51 -20.69 -7.79 10.19
C GLU A 51 -19.92 -8.99 9.63
N VAL A 52 -20.34 -10.22 9.98
CA VAL A 52 -19.72 -11.46 9.48
C VAL A 52 -19.70 -11.51 7.95
N ASN A 53 -20.77 -11.03 7.31
CA ASN A 53 -20.83 -10.99 5.85
C ASN A 53 -19.99 -9.84 5.27
N ARG A 54 -19.86 -8.71 5.97
CA ARG A 54 -18.95 -7.62 5.56
C ARG A 54 -17.50 -8.04 5.62
N GLU A 55 -17.10 -8.80 6.65
CA GLU A 55 -15.75 -9.37 6.74
C GLU A 55 -15.46 -10.31 5.57
N LYS A 56 -16.40 -11.22 5.24
CA LYS A 56 -16.27 -12.10 4.07
C LYS A 56 -16.24 -11.33 2.75
N GLU A 57 -17.07 -10.30 2.62
CA GLU A 57 -17.08 -9.42 1.44
C GLU A 57 -15.73 -8.72 1.26
N LEU A 58 -15.15 -8.19 2.34
CA LEU A 58 -13.82 -7.59 2.32
C LEU A 58 -12.73 -8.60 1.92
N LEU A 59 -12.76 -9.80 2.51
CA LEU A 59 -11.81 -10.86 2.22
C LEU A 59 -11.82 -11.24 0.73
N ILE A 60 -13.02 -11.42 0.16
CA ILE A 60 -13.20 -11.71 -1.27
C ILE A 60 -12.67 -10.57 -2.14
N LYS A 61 -12.97 -9.30 -1.80
CA LYS A 61 -12.44 -8.13 -2.52
C LYS A 61 -10.90 -8.09 -2.51
N CYS A 62 -10.27 -8.42 -1.38
CA CYS A 62 -8.81 -8.51 -1.28
C CYS A 62 -8.25 -9.62 -2.19
N TYR A 63 -8.86 -10.81 -2.20
CA TYR A 63 -8.42 -11.90 -3.08
C TYR A 63 -8.58 -11.56 -4.56
N LEU A 64 -9.68 -10.93 -4.95
CA LEU A 64 -9.89 -10.45 -6.31
C LEU A 64 -8.82 -9.43 -6.71
N LEU A 65 -8.47 -8.50 -5.82
CA LEU A 65 -7.44 -7.50 -6.10
C LEU A 65 -6.04 -8.12 -6.30
N ASN A 66 -5.73 -9.15 -5.52
CA ASN A 66 -4.51 -9.94 -5.72
C ASN A 66 -4.56 -10.67 -7.07
N LYS A 67 -5.71 -11.26 -7.45
CA LYS A 67 -5.87 -11.88 -8.77
C LYS A 67 -5.77 -10.93 -9.95
N PHE A 68 -6.26 -9.69 -9.83
CA PHE A 68 -6.01 -8.68 -10.87
C PHE A 68 -4.52 -8.38 -11.02
N THR A 69 -3.77 -8.39 -9.92
CA THR A 69 -2.31 -8.20 -9.96
C THR A 69 -1.60 -9.37 -10.64
N ASP A 70 -2.07 -10.61 -10.43
CA ASP A 70 -1.55 -11.81 -11.11
C ASP A 70 -1.82 -11.79 -12.62
N ILE A 71 -3.02 -11.35 -13.04
CA ILE A 71 -3.44 -11.33 -14.46
C ILE A 71 -2.68 -10.25 -15.24
N GLY A 72 -2.36 -9.14 -14.59
CA GLY A 72 -1.56 -8.08 -15.18
C GLY A 72 -1.99 -6.69 -14.70
N MET A 73 -1.01 -5.80 -14.57
CA MET A 73 -1.24 -4.40 -14.23
C MET A 73 -1.03 -3.49 -15.44
N ALA A 74 -1.71 -2.35 -15.46
CA ALA A 74 -1.48 -1.32 -16.46
C ALA A 74 0.00 -0.92 -16.47
N LYS A 75 0.60 -0.94 -17.66
CA LYS A 75 1.97 -0.44 -17.87
C LYS A 75 1.87 1.05 -18.15
N PHE A 76 2.68 1.86 -17.47
CA PHE A 76 2.85 3.27 -17.80
C PHE A 76 4.21 3.44 -18.46
N GLU A 77 4.25 4.22 -19.54
CA GLU A 77 5.50 4.68 -20.15
C GLU A 77 5.80 6.09 -19.67
N VAL A 78 7.06 6.32 -19.30
CA VAL A 78 7.54 7.67 -19.02
C VAL A 78 7.88 8.29 -20.35
N VAL A 79 7.02 9.20 -20.82
CA VAL A 79 7.31 9.98 -22.03
C VAL A 79 8.44 10.96 -21.67
N SER A 80 9.55 10.86 -22.40
CA SER A 80 10.75 11.70 -22.27
C SER A 80 10.66 12.92 -23.16
#